data_AF-D1C879-F1
#
_entry.id   AF-D1C879-F1
#
_cell.length_a   1.000
_cell.length_b   1.000
_cell.length_c   1.000
_cell.angle_alpha   90.00
_cell.angle_beta   90.00
_cell.angle_gamma   90.00
#
_symmetry.space_group_name_H-M   'P 1'
#
loop_
_entity.id
_entity.type
_entity.pdbx_description
1 polymer ?
#
loop_
_entity_poly.entity_id
_entity_poly.type
_entity_poly.pdbx_seq_one_letter_code
_entity_poly.pdbx_strand_id
1 'polypeptide(L)' 'MPYADERFANQLERQLNRHGPRSVFRTRRSLKSLIAEHEEKLERARYRERLIRELATFYRQLETVEQFIRDRDLHEDE' A
#
# COMPACT_ATOMS: atom_id res chain seq x y z
N MET A 1 13.74 -11.00 3.04
CA MET A 1 12.62 -11.75 2.44
C MET A 1 12.19 -11.03 1.16
N PRO A 2 11.71 -11.72 0.12
CA PRO A 2 11.17 -11.05 -1.07
C PRO A 2 9.95 -10.20 -0.68
N TYR A 3 9.71 -9.10 -1.40
CA TYR A 3 8.52 -8.27 -1.19
C TYR A 3 7.25 -9.04 -1.55
N ALA A 4 6.18 -8.83 -0.79
CA ALA A 4 4.90 -9.47 -1.07
C ALA A 4 4.44 -9.15 -2.52
N ASP A 5 4.59 -7.92 -3.00
CA ASP A 5 4.37 -7.51 -4.39
C ASP A 5 5.64 -6.88 -5.00
N GLU A 6 6.43 -7.67 -5.72
CA GLU A 6 7.67 -7.23 -6.36
C GLU A 6 7.47 -6.13 -7.41
N ARG A 7 6.34 -6.14 -8.14
CA ARG A 7 6.05 -5.09 -9.14
C ARG A 7 5.80 -3.77 -8.45
N PHE A 8 5.07 -3.81 -7.34
CA PHE A 8 4.80 -2.63 -6.55
C PHE A 8 6.06 -2.11 -5.85
N ALA A 9 6.92 -2.98 -5.34
CA ALA A 9 8.22 -2.58 -4.78
C ALA A 9 9.09 -1.82 -5.80
N ASN A 10 9.16 -2.29 -7.05
CA ASN A 10 9.85 -1.57 -8.13
C ASN A 10 9.23 -0.18 -8.40
N GLN A 11 7.92 -0.04 -8.26
CA GLN A 11 7.25 1.25 -8.38
C GLN A 11 7.63 2.19 -7.22
N LEU A 12 7.66 1.68 -5.97
CA LEU A 12 8.08 2.45 -4.80
C LEU A 12 9.53 2.90 -4.92
N GLU A 13 10.42 2.07 -5.44
CA GLU A 13 11.82 2.44 -5.67
C GLU A 13 11.95 3.58 -6.69
N ARG A 14 11.23 3.51 -7.82
CA ARG A 14 11.18 4.62 -8.79
C ARG A 14 10.60 5.88 -8.17
N GLN A 15 9.58 5.74 -7.35
CA GLN A 15 8.91 6.85 -6.69
C GLN A 15 9.83 7.53 -5.65
N LEU A 16 10.53 6.73 -4.85
CA LEU A 16 11.53 7.17 -3.89
C LEU A 16 12.65 7.96 -4.61
N ASN A 17 13.18 7.40 -5.71
CA ASN A 17 14.25 8.04 -6.48
C ASN A 17 13.82 9.36 -7.13
N ARG A 18 12.54 9.50 -7.51
CA ARG A 18 12.03 10.68 -8.20
C ARG A 18 11.49 11.78 -7.28
N HIS A 19 10.86 11.39 -6.18
CA HIS A 19 10.06 12.30 -5.34
C HIS A 19 10.45 12.26 -3.86
N GLY A 20 11.40 11.41 -3.48
CA GLY A 20 11.88 11.27 -2.12
C GLY A 20 10.94 10.48 -1.18
N PRO A 21 11.36 10.29 0.08
CA PRO A 21 10.68 9.42 1.06
C PRO A 21 9.22 9.81 1.34
N ARG A 22 8.92 11.11 1.38
CA ARG A 22 7.56 11.65 1.59
C ARG A 22 6.54 11.06 0.62
N SER A 23 6.95 10.75 -0.60
CA SER A 23 6.06 10.13 -1.58
C SER A 23 5.65 8.71 -1.17
N VAL A 24 6.58 7.91 -0.63
CA VAL A 24 6.32 6.54 -0.16
C VAL A 24 5.35 6.55 1.04
N PHE A 25 5.54 7.50 1.97
CA PHE A 25 4.61 7.68 3.09
C PHE A 25 3.20 8.09 2.65
N ARG A 26 3.10 8.95 1.63
CA ARG A 26 1.80 9.26 1.01
C ARG A 26 1.13 8.00 0.46
N THR A 27 1.88 7.16 -0.26
CA THR A 27 1.37 5.87 -0.76
C THR A 27 0.86 4.99 0.38
N ARG A 28 1.61 4.87 1.49
CA ARG A 28 1.16 4.14 2.69
C ARG A 28 -0.18 4.67 3.21
N ARG A 29 -0.29 5.99 3.40
CA ARG A 29 -1.52 6.64 3.91
C ARG A 29 -2.70 6.42 2.96
N SER A 30 -2.49 6.60 1.66
CA SER A 30 -3.52 6.38 0.64
C SER A 30 -4.03 4.94 0.62
N LEU A 31 -3.14 3.94 0.73
CA LEU A 31 -3.55 2.54 0.83
C LEU A 31 -4.39 2.28 2.08
N LYS A 32 -3.99 2.81 3.25
CA LYS A 32 -4.79 2.67 4.48
C LYS A 32 -6.18 3.29 4.34
N SER A 33 -6.29 4.46 3.74
CA SER A 33 -7.59 5.09 3.44
C SER A 33 -8.44 4.26 2.47
N LEU A 34 -7.84 3.74 1.39
CA LEU A 34 -8.54 2.91 0.42
C LEU A 34 -9.05 1.60 1.03
N ILE A 35 -8.25 0.96 1.88
CA ILE A 35 -8.65 -0.25 2.60
C ILE A 35 -9.86 0.06 3.47
N ALA A 36 -9.81 1.08 4.31
CA ALA A 36 -10.92 1.46 5.18
C ALA A 36 -12.21 1.75 4.39
N GLU A 37 -12.10 2.48 3.27
CA GLU A 37 -13.24 2.76 2.39
C GLU A 37 -13.83 1.47 1.77
N HIS A 38 -12.98 0.52 1.37
CA HIS A 38 -13.45 -0.74 0.78
C HIS A 38 -14.04 -1.68 1.82
N GLU A 39 -13.54 -1.66 3.06
CA GLU A 39 -14.13 -2.41 4.18
C GLU A 39 -15.53 -1.88 4.52
N GLU A 40 -15.70 -0.56 4.62
CA GLU A 40 -17.03 0.05 4.85
C GLU A 40 -18.01 -0.30 3.70
N LYS A 41 -17.52 -0.27 2.45
CA LYS A 41 -18.31 -0.70 1.29
C LYS A 41 -18.66 -2.18 1.36
N LEU A 42 -17.75 -3.04 1.80
CA LEU A 42 -17.97 -4.48 1.88
C LEU A 42 -19.11 -4.84 2.84
N GLU A 43 -19.21 -4.12 3.96
CA GLU A 43 -20.31 -4.28 4.93
C GLU A 43 -21.68 -3.99 4.30
N ARG A 44 -21.75 -2.96 3.44
CA ARG A 44 -23.00 -2.48 2.81
C ARG A 44 -23.29 -3.12 1.45
N ALA A 45 -22.31 -3.76 0.81
CA ALA A 45 -22.42 -4.23 -0.56
C ALA A 45 -23.13 -5.59 -0.69
N ARG A 46 -24.00 -5.67 -1.72
CA ARG A 46 -24.65 -6.91 -2.15
C ARG A 46 -23.71 -7.86 -2.92
N TYR A 47 -22.68 -7.31 -3.59
CA TYR A 47 -21.69 -8.08 -4.36
C TYR A 47 -20.30 -7.91 -3.74
N ARG A 48 -19.87 -8.93 -3.00
CA ARG A 48 -18.68 -8.88 -2.15
C ARG A 48 -17.40 -9.37 -2.82
N GLU A 49 -17.50 -10.24 -3.82
CA GLU A 49 -16.32 -10.90 -4.40
C GLU A 49 -15.30 -9.94 -5.02
N ARG A 50 -15.77 -8.91 -5.74
CA ARG A 50 -14.89 -7.90 -6.33
C ARG A 50 -14.16 -7.10 -5.25
N LEU A 51 -14.88 -6.64 -4.23
CA LEU A 51 -14.33 -5.87 -3.12
C LEU A 51 -13.32 -6.69 -2.32
N ILE A 52 -13.57 -7.99 -2.11
CA ILE A 52 -12.62 -8.89 -1.42
C ILE A 52 -11.31 -9.03 -2.21
N ARG A 53 -11.38 -9.18 -3.55
CA ARG A 53 -10.18 -9.27 -4.40
C ARG A 53 -9.38 -7.97 -4.42
N GLU A 54 -10.06 -6.83 -4.48
CA GLU A 54 -9.44 -5.51 -4.42
C GLU A 54 -8.79 -5.29 -3.04
N LEU A 55 -9.48 -5.63 -1.95
CA LEU A 55 -8.92 -5.57 -0.58
C LEU A 55 -7.68 -6.45 -0.42
N ALA A 56 -7.72 -7.69 -0.89
CA ALA A 56 -6.55 -8.58 -0.84
C ALA A 56 -5.33 -7.98 -1.57
N THR A 57 -5.58 -7.27 -2.68
CA THR A 57 -4.54 -6.57 -3.42
C THR A 57 -3.99 -5.38 -2.63
N PHE A 58 -4.86 -4.54 -2.06
CA PHE A 58 -4.42 -3.40 -1.25
C PHE A 58 -3.68 -3.83 0.00
N TYR A 59 -4.09 -4.91 0.66
CA TYR A 59 -3.39 -5.47 1.82
C TYR A 59 -1.98 -5.93 1.46
N ARG A 60 -1.83 -6.66 0.35
CA ARG A 60 -0.52 -7.09 -0.16
C ARG A 60 0.40 -5.92 -0.52
N GLN A 61 -0.17 -4.86 -1.10
CA GLN A 61 0.54 -3.62 -1.41
C GLN A 61 0.94 -2.86 -0.13
N LEU A 62 0.07 -2.82 0.87
CA LEU A 62 0.36 -2.19 2.15
C LEU A 62 1.50 -2.90 2.87
N GLU A 63 1.45 -4.23 2.94
CA GLU A 63 2.54 -5.06 3.48
C GLU A 63 3.86 -4.77 2.77
N THR A 64 3.83 -4.68 1.44
CA THR A 64 5.01 -4.33 0.63
C THR A 64 5.55 -2.95 0.97
N VAL A 65 4.70 -1.93 1.13
CA VAL A 65 5.13 -0.57 1.52
C VAL A 65 5.71 -0.54 2.91
N GLU A 66 5.09 -1.21 3.88
CA GLU A 66 5.57 -1.24 5.25
C GLU A 66 6.90 -1.99 5.37
N GLN A 67 7.06 -3.10 4.63
CA GLN A 67 8.34 -3.78 4.49
C GLN A 67 9.37 -2.87 3.80
N PHE A 68 9.02 -2.21 2.69
CA PHE A 68 9.93 -1.34 1.95
C PHE A 68 10.44 -0.17 2.80
N ILE A 69 9.56 0.46 3.58
CA ILE A 69 9.93 1.53 4.52
C ILE A 69 10.95 1.01 5.54
N ARG A 70 10.72 -0.20 6.09
CA ARG A 70 11.61 -0.84 7.06
C ARG A 70 12.96 -1.21 6.45
N ASP A 71 12.95 -1.84 5.28
CA ASP A 71 14.15 -2.34 4.60
C ASP A 71 15.04 -1.18 4.10
N ARG A 72 14.45 0.00 3.85
CA ARG A 72 15.15 1.21 3.41
C ARG A 72 15.43 2.20 4.55
N ASP A 73 15.09 1.85 5.79
CA ASP A 73 15.23 2.70 6.97
C ASP A 73 14.68 4.13 6.75
N LEU A 74 13.49 4.22 6.14
CA LEU A 74 12.87 5.51 5.86
C LEU A 74 12.18 6.05 7.11
N HIS A 75 12.49 7.29 7.46
CA HIS A 75 11.82 8.02 8.53
C HIS A 75 10.88 9.08 7.95
N GLU A 76 9.71 9.21 8.58
CA GLU A 76 8.75 10.25 8.24
C GLU A 76 9.20 11.51 8.98
N ASP A 77 10.10 12.29 8.36
CA ASP A 77 10.51 13.58 8.92
C ASP A 77 9.27 14.49 9.03
N GLU A 78 8.99 14.94 10.26
CA GLU A 78 7.91 15.88 10.62
C GLU A 78 7.95 17.16 9.76
#